data_AF-A0A353YH84-F1
#
_entry.id   AF-A0A353YH84-F1
#
_cell.length_a   1.000
_cell.length_b   1.000
_cell.length_c   1.000
_cell.angle_alpha   90.00
_cell.angle_beta   90.00
_cell.angle_gamma   90.00
#
_symmetry.space_group_name_H-M   'P 1'
#
loop_
_entity.id
_entity.type
_entity.pdbx_description
1 polymer ?
#
loop_
_entity_poly.entity_id
_entity_poly.type
_entity_poly.pdbx_seq_one_letter_code
_entity_poly.pdbx_strand_id
1 'polypeptide(L)' 'MITLQSFGPAFGLPDPSPFVTKAEVLLKMAGLPYTVDTGGFKKAPKGKLPYICLLYTSDAADDSL' A
#
# COMPACT_ATOMS: atom_id res chain seq x y z
N MET A 1 10.24 -1.25 -0.91
CA MET A 1 9.15 -0.78 -0.03
C MET A 1 7.80 -0.99 -0.71
N ILE A 2 6.89 -1.66 -0.01
CA ILE A 2 5.49 -1.85 -0.43
C ILE A 2 4.69 -0.65 0.05
N THR A 3 3.95 0.00 -0.84
CA THR A 3 2.98 1.04 -0.48
C THR A 3 1.59 0.64 -0.94
N LEU A 4 0.66 0.51 0.01
CA LEU A 4 -0.76 0.26 -0.21
C LEU A 4 -1.48 1.60 -0.41
N GLN A 5 -2.15 1.73 -1.55
CA GLN A 5 -2.92 2.92 -1.88
C GLN A 5 -4.37 2.73 -1.42
N SER A 6 -4.85 3.64 -0.57
CA SER A 6 -6.09 3.56 0.19
C SER A 6 -6.94 4.84 0.05
N PHE A 7 -8.19 4.80 0.47
CA PHE A 7 -9.03 6.00 0.60
C PHE A 7 -8.81 6.70 1.95
N GLY A 8 -8.40 5.93 2.96
CA GLY A 8 -8.20 6.40 4.33
C GLY A 8 -9.46 6.31 5.18
N PRO A 9 -9.38 6.68 6.47
CA PRO A 9 -10.47 6.44 7.41
C PRO A 9 -11.75 7.20 7.07
N ALA A 10 -12.88 6.50 7.05
CA ALA A 10 -14.21 7.09 6.88
C ALA A 10 -15.29 6.19 7.48
N PHE A 11 -16.44 6.75 7.86
CA PHE A 11 -17.58 6.01 8.43
C PHE A 11 -17.24 5.17 9.68
N GLY A 12 -16.23 5.58 10.46
CA GLY A 12 -15.76 4.82 11.63
C GLY A 12 -14.94 3.56 11.28
N LEU A 13 -14.59 3.39 10.01
CA LEU A 13 -13.77 2.29 9.51
C LEU A 13 -12.34 2.75 9.17
N PRO A 14 -11.35 1.84 9.19
CA PRO A 14 -9.99 2.12 8.73
C PRO A 14 -9.94 2.57 7.25
N ASP A 15 -10.83 2.01 6.42
CA ASP A 15 -11.06 2.44 5.05
C ASP A 15 -12.53 2.15 4.65
N PRO A 16 -13.21 3.06 3.93
CA PRO A 16 -14.59 2.83 3.46
C PRO A 16 -14.71 1.71 2.43
N SER A 17 -13.62 1.34 1.76
CA SER A 17 -13.61 0.30 0.73
C SER A 17 -13.35 -1.08 1.35
N PRO A 18 -14.26 -2.06 1.12
CA PRO A 18 -14.03 -3.43 1.55
C PRO A 18 -12.84 -4.06 0.82
N PHE A 19 -12.54 -3.62 -0.39
CA PHE A 19 -11.40 -4.13 -1.17
C PHE A 19 -10.07 -3.65 -0.60
N VAL A 20 -9.99 -2.39 -0.16
CA VAL A 20 -8.78 -1.85 0.48
C VAL A 20 -8.55 -2.57 1.81
N THR A 21 -9.61 -2.69 2.62
CA THR A 21 -9.56 -3.42 3.91
C THR A 21 -9.06 -4.85 3.71
N LYS A 22 -9.55 -5.58 2.70
CA LYS A 22 -9.09 -6.93 2.39
C LYS A 22 -7.59 -6.98 2.08
N ALA A 23 -7.09 -6.04 1.27
CA ALA A 23 -5.67 -6.00 0.91
C ALA A 23 -4.80 -5.66 2.12
N GLU A 24 -5.21 -4.69 2.94
CA GLU A 24 -4.49 -4.32 4.15
C GLU A 24 -4.41 -5.46 5.16
N VAL A 25 -5.53 -6.15 5.41
CA VAL A 25 -5.57 -7.30 6.32
C VAL A 25 -4.67 -8.43 5.80
N LEU A 26 -4.64 -8.68 4.48
CA LEU A 26 -3.75 -9.69 3.91
C LEU A 26 -2.27 -9.34 4.10
N LEU A 27 -1.88 -8.07 3.91
CA LEU A 27 -0.51 -7.62 4.16
C LEU A 27 -0.12 -7.76 5.64
N LYS A 28 -1.03 -7.41 6.56
CA LYS A 28 -0.85 -7.62 8.01
C LYS A 28 -0.68 -9.10 8.35
N MET A 29 -1.55 -9.97 7.84
CA MET A 29 -1.47 -11.42 8.08
C MET A 29 -0.21 -12.05 7.49
N ALA A 30 0.31 -11.50 6.38
CA ALA A 30 1.55 -11.95 5.77
C ALA A 30 2.82 -11.47 6.50
N GLY A 31 2.70 -10.58 7.50
CA GLY A 31 3.84 -10.03 8.23
C GLY A 31 4.78 -9.17 7.37
N LEU A 32 4.30 -8.67 6.23
CA LEU A 32 5.11 -7.88 5.32
C LEU A 32 5.18 -6.41 5.79
N PRO A 33 6.35 -5.75 5.72
CA PRO A 33 6.43 -4.32 5.97
C PRO A 33 5.81 -3.56 4.80
N TYR A 34 4.83 -2.70 5.09
CA TYR A 34 4.20 -1.83 4.11
C TYR A 34 3.83 -0.48 4.71
N THR A 35 3.68 0.51 3.83
CA THR A 35 3.15 1.84 4.17
C THR A 35 1.80 2.06 3.52
N VAL A 36 0.99 2.95 4.08
CA VAL A 36 -0.33 3.32 3.52
C VAL A 36 -0.25 4.75 3.00
N ASP A 37 -0.75 4.97 1.78
CA ASP A 37 -0.86 6.28 1.15
C ASP A 37 -2.31 6.51 0.72
N THR A 38 -2.87 7.68 1.03
CA THR A 38 -4.24 8.07 0.70
C THR A 38 -4.31 9.03 -0.50
N GLY A 39 -3.16 9.49 -1.00
CA GLY A 39 -3.06 10.44 -2.11
C GLY A 39 -2.98 9.80 -3.50
N GLY A 40 -2.82 8.47 -3.59
CA GLY A 40 -2.56 7.79 -4.86
C GLY A 40 -3.75 7.59 -5.79
N PHE A 41 -4.98 7.92 -5.39
CA PHE A 41 -6.18 7.67 -6.21
C PHE A 41 -6.07 8.21 -7.65
N LYS A 42 -5.56 9.44 -7.81
CA LYS A 42 -5.38 10.08 -9.14
C LYS A 42 -4.36 9.38 -10.03
N LYS A 43 -3.45 8.58 -9.44
CA LYS A 43 -2.39 7.82 -10.12
C LYS A 43 -2.80 6.36 -10.34
N ALA A 44 -4.01 5.96 -9.94
CA ALA A 44 -4.47 4.59 -10.08
C ALA A 44 -4.60 4.20 -11.57
N PRO A 45 -3.92 3.13 -12.04
CA PRO A 45 -3.91 2.75 -13.46
C PRO A 45 -5.31 2.49 -14.06
N LYS A 46 -6.27 2.11 -13.20
CA LYS A 46 -7.66 1.82 -13.58
C LYS A 46 -8.67 2.72 -12.87
N GLY A 47 -8.22 3.80 -12.22
CA GLY A 47 -9.10 4.68 -11.43
C GLY A 47 -9.78 3.98 -10.25
N LYS A 48 -9.17 2.92 -9.71
CA LYS A 48 -9.70 2.12 -8.59
C LYS A 48 -8.62 1.85 -7.55
N LEU A 49 -9.06 1.71 -6.31
CA LEU A 49 -8.26 1.24 -5.17
C LEU A 49 -8.79 -0.12 -4.69
N PRO A 50 -7.94 -0.94 -4.03
CA PRO A 50 -6.52 -0.72 -3.77
C PRO A 50 -5.64 -1.00 -5.00
N TYR A 51 -4.45 -0.40 -5.04
CA TYR A 51 -3.32 -0.89 -5.83
C TYR A 51 -2.02 -0.79 -5.02
N ILE A 52 -1.00 -1.53 -5.43
CA ILE A 52 0.29 -1.59 -4.75
C ILE A 52 1.33 -0.87 -5.60
N CYS A 53 2.10 0.03 -4.97
CA CYS A 53 3.33 0.56 -5.53
C CYS A 53 4.51 -0.16 -4.90
N LEU A 54 5.43 -0.64 -5.75
CA LEU A 54 6.72 -1.16 -5.33
C LEU A 54 7.78 -0.13 -5.72
N LEU A 55 8.49 0.38 -4.73
CA LEU A 55 9.73 1.12 -4.93
C LEU A 55 10.87 0.27 -4.42
N TYR A 56 11.93 0.11 -5.22
CA TYR A 56 13.17 -0.45 -4.71
C TYR A 56 13.94 0.69 -4.02
N THR A 57 14.28 0.49 -2.75
CA THR A 57 15.43 1.23 -2.21
C THR A 57 16.64 0.50 -2.78
N SER A 58 17.43 1.16 -3.61
CA SER A 58 18.78 0.70 -3.86
C SER A 58 19.54 0.95 -2.57
N ASP A 59 19.50 -0.01 -1.65
CA ASP A 59 20.37 0.02 -0.49
C ASP A 59 21.80 -0.12 -1.03
N ALA A 60 22.52 0.99 -1.02
CA ALA A 60 23.95 1.06 -1.31
C ALA A 60 24.72 0.31 -0.21
N ALA A 61 24.73 -1.01 -0.29
CA ALA A 61 25.49 -1.91 0.59
C ALA A 61 25.88 -3.23 -0.10
N ASP A 62 25.95 -3.25 -1.43
CA ASP A 62 26.58 -4.34 -2.20
C ASP A 62 27.71 -3.77 -3.04
N ASP A 63 28.69 -3.17 -2.34
CA ASP A 63 29.97 -2.74 -2.88
C ASP A 63 31.06 -3.17 -1.89
N SER A 64 31.11 -4.47 -1.63
CA SER A 64 32.22 -5.14 -0.96
C SER A 64 32.14 -6.65 -1.17
N LEU A 65 32.52 -7.13 -2.37
CA LEU A 65 33.23 -8.39 -2.61
C LEU A 65 33.93 -8.33 -3.98
#